data_AF-A0A382SWD9-F1
#
_entry.id   AF-A0A382SWD9-F1
#
_cell.length_a   1.000
_cell.length_b   1.000
_cell.length_c   1.000
_cell.angle_alpha   90.00
_cell.angle_beta   90.00
_cell.angle_gamma   90.00
#
_symmetry.space_group_name_H-M   'P 1'
#
loop_
_entity.id
_entity.type
_entity.pdbx_description
1 polymer ?
#
loop_
_entity_poly.entity_id
_entity_poly.type
_entity_poly.pdbx_seq_one_letter_code
_entity_poly.pdbx_strand_id
1 'polypeptide(L)'
;MSAFTGPERAAILLMSLGEEGAAAVLSHMEEREIQSLGNYMSELGDVDTKSMDVVSKEFYDTIKTGAGGLGLGGMDFLRTTLMKALDPAKATEILNNITTPGEEMGGGLETVRMLEPKIIASFLSNEHPQTAAIVMAHLEPAVGGQVIQEIPEEKRMEIIHRLATLERVSPQVLRDLDEALQSEFRTSGAVSGSKLGGVQSTVSIM
;
A
#
# COMPACT_ATOMS: atom_id res chain seq x y z
N MET A 1 -29.09 -5.91 -19.09
CA MET A 1 -28.90 -4.49 -18.71
C MET A 1 -30.09 -4.15 -17.83
N SER A 2 -29.85 -4.03 -16.52
CA SER A 2 -30.86 -4.01 -15.47
C SER A 2 -31.80 -2.81 -15.61
N ALA A 3 -33.12 -3.05 -15.50
CA ALA A 3 -34.21 -2.13 -15.85
C ALA A 3 -34.51 -1.04 -14.80
N PHE A 4 -33.56 -0.73 -13.92
CA PHE A 4 -33.77 0.13 -12.76
C PHE A 4 -32.92 1.41 -12.81
N THR A 5 -33.55 2.54 -12.54
CA THR A 5 -32.92 3.84 -12.32
C THR A 5 -32.06 3.83 -11.05
N GLY A 6 -31.25 4.88 -10.85
CA GLY A 6 -30.42 5.01 -9.64
C GLY A 6 -31.23 5.01 -8.34
N PRO A 7 -32.30 5.83 -8.23
CA PRO A 7 -33.17 5.84 -7.04
C PRO A 7 -33.87 4.50 -6.79
N GLU A 8 -34.34 3.81 -7.83
CA GLU A 8 -34.94 2.48 -7.69
C GLU A 8 -33.91 1.46 -7.17
N ARG A 9 -32.66 1.51 -7.65
CA ARG A 9 -31.59 0.66 -7.13
C ARG A 9 -31.27 0.95 -5.66
N ALA A 10 -31.25 2.21 -5.26
CA ALA A 10 -31.05 2.59 -3.85
C ALA A 10 -32.19 2.08 -2.96
N ALA A 11 -33.43 2.17 -3.42
CA ALA A 11 -34.60 1.62 -2.73
C ALA A 11 -34.50 0.09 -2.59
N ILE A 12 -34.20 -0.64 -3.67
CA ILE A 12 -34.03 -2.10 -3.66
C ILE A 12 -32.91 -2.53 -2.69
N LEU A 13 -31.79 -1.81 -2.69
CA LEU A 13 -30.65 -2.08 -1.79
C LEU A 13 -31.02 -1.87 -0.31
N LEU A 14 -31.78 -0.82 0.01
CA LEU A 14 -32.22 -0.60 1.39
C LEU A 14 -33.25 -1.63 1.84
N MET A 15 -34.12 -2.08 0.96
CA MET A 15 -35.05 -3.18 1.25
C MET A 15 -34.31 -4.50 1.50
N SER A 16 -33.20 -4.78 0.80
CA SER A 16 -32.42 -6.00 1.00
C SER A 16 -31.61 -6.02 2.31
N LEU A 17 -31.35 -4.86 2.92
CA LEU A 17 -30.70 -4.72 4.22
C LEU A 17 -31.62 -5.00 5.41
N GLY A 18 -32.93 -5.10 5.17
CA GLY A 18 -33.94 -5.23 6.21
C GLY A 18 -34.15 -3.94 7.03
N GLU A 19 -35.14 -3.95 7.92
CA GLU A 19 -35.60 -2.76 8.63
C GLU A 19 -34.50 -2.07 9.46
N GLU A 20 -33.70 -2.86 10.20
CA GLU A 20 -32.62 -2.32 11.03
C GLU A 20 -31.49 -1.68 10.20
N GLY A 21 -31.07 -2.35 9.11
CA GLY A 21 -30.03 -1.86 8.24
C GLY A 21 -30.47 -0.62 7.46
N ALA A 22 -31.71 -0.62 6.96
CA ALA A 22 -32.30 0.53 6.29
C ALA A 22 -32.40 1.74 7.24
N ALA A 23 -32.88 1.53 8.47
CA ALA A 23 -33.00 2.59 9.47
C ALA A 23 -31.64 3.25 9.80
N ALA A 24 -30.57 2.44 9.92
CA ALA A 24 -29.23 2.95 10.14
C ALA A 24 -28.75 3.86 9.00
N VAL A 25 -29.02 3.50 7.74
CA VAL A 25 -28.66 4.33 6.59
C VAL A 25 -29.53 5.60 6.53
N LEU A 26 -30.84 5.47 6.66
CA LEU A 26 -31.79 6.60 6.63
C LEU A 26 -31.48 7.65 7.71
N SER A 27 -30.96 7.24 8.87
CA SER A 27 -30.56 8.17 9.95
C SER A 27 -29.45 9.16 9.58
N HIS A 28 -28.73 8.91 8.48
CA HIS A 28 -27.67 9.78 7.96
C HIS A 28 -28.10 10.61 6.75
N MET A 29 -29.38 10.57 6.35
CA MET A 29 -29.91 11.26 5.16
C MET A 29 -30.75 12.48 5.55
N GLU A 30 -30.88 13.44 4.64
CA GLU A 30 -31.78 14.58 4.83
C GLU A 30 -33.25 14.18 4.62
N GLU A 31 -34.19 14.89 5.26
CA GLU A 31 -35.64 14.61 5.18
C GLU A 31 -36.14 14.51 3.73
N ARG A 32 -35.64 15.36 2.83
CA ARG A 32 -36.02 15.34 1.41
C ARG A 32 -35.57 14.07 0.70
N GLU A 33 -34.40 13.55 1.04
CA GLU A 33 -33.84 12.34 0.45
C GLU A 33 -34.58 11.11 0.96
N ILE A 34 -34.87 11.06 2.27
CA ILE A 34 -35.71 10.03 2.88
C ILE A 34 -37.09 10.00 2.21
N GLN A 35 -37.72 11.17 2.02
CA GLN A 35 -39.03 11.26 1.38
C GLN A 35 -38.98 10.79 -0.08
N SER A 36 -37.96 11.21 -0.83
CA SER A 36 -37.77 10.77 -2.22
C SER A 36 -37.62 9.26 -2.29
N LEU A 37 -36.78 8.68 -1.45
CA LEU A 37 -36.48 7.27 -1.46
C LEU A 37 -37.66 6.42 -0.97
N GLY A 38 -38.40 6.90 0.05
CA GLY A 38 -39.62 6.27 0.53
C GLY A 38 -40.72 6.17 -0.53
N ASN A 39 -40.82 7.15 -1.45
CA ASN A 39 -41.73 7.07 -2.60
C ASN A 39 -41.35 5.91 -3.53
N TYR A 40 -40.07 5.77 -3.87
CA TYR A 40 -39.59 4.66 -4.71
C TYR A 40 -39.77 3.29 -4.04
N MET A 41 -39.50 3.18 -2.74
CA MET A 41 -39.72 1.94 -1.99
C MET A 41 -41.21 1.54 -1.97
N SER A 42 -42.11 2.53 -1.85
CA SER A 42 -43.56 2.29 -1.87
C SER A 42 -44.09 1.90 -3.25
N GLU A 43 -43.50 2.45 -4.31
CA GLU A 43 -43.89 2.19 -5.71
C GLU A 43 -43.37 0.84 -6.22
N LEU A 44 -42.17 0.43 -5.80
CA LEU A 44 -41.55 -0.84 -6.20
C LEU A 44 -42.29 -2.08 -5.67
N GLY A 45 -42.99 -1.96 -4.53
CA GLY A 45 -43.76 -3.07 -3.96
C GLY A 45 -42.89 -4.27 -3.60
N ASP A 46 -43.33 -5.47 -3.99
CA ASP A 46 -42.61 -6.72 -3.70
C ASP A 46 -41.55 -6.97 -4.79
N VAL A 47 -40.28 -6.83 -4.43
CA VAL A 47 -39.15 -6.98 -5.35
C VAL A 47 -38.68 -8.43 -5.32
N ASP A 48 -38.53 -9.04 -6.51
CA ASP A 48 -38.08 -10.43 -6.58
C ASP A 48 -36.62 -10.60 -6.14
N THR A 49 -36.31 -11.78 -5.58
CA THR A 49 -34.99 -12.08 -5.03
C THR A 49 -33.86 -11.97 -6.05
N LYS A 50 -34.12 -12.22 -7.35
CA LYS A 50 -33.08 -12.10 -8.39
C LYS A 50 -32.73 -10.63 -8.63
N SER A 51 -33.73 -9.74 -8.62
CA SER A 51 -33.51 -8.31 -8.74
C SER A 51 -32.72 -7.77 -7.54
N MET A 52 -33.03 -8.23 -6.32
CA MET A 52 -32.26 -7.89 -5.11
C MET A 52 -30.81 -8.35 -5.20
N ASP A 53 -30.57 -9.60 -5.63
CA ASP A 53 -29.22 -10.16 -5.78
C ASP A 53 -28.39 -9.38 -6.81
N VAL A 54 -28.99 -9.02 -7.95
CA VAL A 54 -28.32 -8.27 -9.01
C VAL A 54 -27.91 -6.89 -8.51
N VAL A 55 -28.83 -6.15 -7.87
CA VAL A 55 -28.55 -4.80 -7.35
C VAL A 55 -27.48 -4.84 -6.25
N SER A 56 -27.57 -5.82 -5.35
CA SER A 56 -26.60 -5.99 -4.26
C SER A 56 -25.20 -6.32 -4.80
N LYS A 57 -25.12 -7.18 -5.83
CA LYS A 57 -23.86 -7.51 -6.49
C LYS A 57 -23.27 -6.29 -7.22
N GLU A 58 -24.09 -5.55 -7.97
CA GLU A 58 -23.65 -4.33 -8.65
C GLU A 58 -23.12 -3.29 -7.64
N PHE A 59 -23.77 -3.13 -6.49
CA PHE A 59 -23.32 -2.27 -5.41
C PHE A 59 -21.96 -2.72 -4.84
N TYR A 60 -21.83 -4.02 -4.56
CA TYR A 60 -20.57 -4.60 -4.08
C TYR A 60 -19.41 -4.41 -5.08
N ASP A 61 -19.66 -4.67 -6.37
CA ASP A 61 -18.66 -4.49 -7.43
C ASP A 61 -18.28 -3.01 -7.60
N THR A 62 -19.23 -2.09 -7.41
CA THR A 62 -18.99 -0.63 -7.42
C THR A 62 -18.13 -0.18 -6.24
N ILE A 63 -18.34 -0.75 -5.05
CA ILE A 63 -17.48 -0.52 -3.89
C ILE A 63 -16.08 -1.07 -4.16
N LYS A 64 -15.98 -2.32 -4.63
CA LYS A 64 -14.71 -3.00 -4.88
C LYS A 64 -13.84 -2.28 -5.91
N THR A 65 -14.46 -1.69 -6.94
CA THR A 65 -13.75 -0.94 -8.00
C THR A 65 -13.41 0.49 -7.60
N GLY A 66 -13.82 0.96 -6.41
CA GLY A 66 -13.57 2.32 -5.92
C GLY A 66 -14.37 3.40 -6.66
N ALA A 67 -15.24 3.03 -7.60
CA ALA A 67 -16.01 3.95 -8.44
C ALA A 67 -17.11 4.70 -7.66
N GLY A 68 -17.54 4.19 -6.50
CA GLY A 68 -18.57 4.80 -5.66
C GLY A 68 -18.11 5.94 -4.75
N GLY A 69 -16.86 6.44 -4.88
CA GLY A 69 -16.31 7.46 -3.98
C GLY A 69 -16.01 6.96 -2.55
N LEU A 70 -16.48 5.75 -2.20
CA LEU A 70 -16.06 4.95 -1.05
C LEU A 70 -14.69 4.32 -1.28
N GLY A 71 -13.73 5.12 -1.72
CA GLY A 71 -12.32 4.80 -1.57
C GLY A 71 -11.93 4.88 -0.10
N LEU A 72 -12.60 4.11 0.77
CA LEU A 72 -12.03 3.77 2.07
C LEU A 72 -10.81 2.93 1.72
N GLY A 73 -9.65 3.58 1.63
CA GLY A 73 -8.38 2.86 1.65
C GLY A 73 -8.48 1.88 2.82
N GLY A 74 -8.24 0.58 2.58
CA GLY A 74 -8.48 -0.47 3.58
C GLY A 74 -7.92 -0.13 4.96
N MET A 75 -6.89 0.72 5.02
CA MET A 75 -6.33 1.27 6.24
C MET A 75 -7.22 2.26 7.01
N ASP A 76 -7.99 3.12 6.37
CA ASP A 76 -8.89 4.04 7.08
C ASP A 76 -10.09 3.30 7.68
N PHE A 77 -10.60 2.30 6.97
CA PHE A 77 -11.61 1.39 7.50
C PHE A 77 -11.06 0.57 8.67
N LEU A 78 -9.85 0.00 8.53
CA LEU A 78 -9.20 -0.77 9.57
C LEU A 78 -8.89 0.07 10.80
N ARG A 79 -8.37 1.30 10.62
CA ARG A 79 -8.13 2.26 11.71
C ARG A 79 -9.41 2.56 12.47
N THR A 80 -10.48 2.89 11.76
CA THR A 80 -11.77 3.22 12.38
C THR A 80 -12.36 2.02 13.11
N THR A 81 -12.21 0.82 12.55
CA THR A 81 -12.72 -0.42 13.15
C THR A 81 -11.95 -0.79 14.41
N LEU A 82 -10.61 -0.74 14.39
CA LEU A 82 -9.76 -1.04 15.55
C LEU A 82 -9.98 -0.03 16.68
N MET A 83 -10.12 1.26 16.36
CA MET A 83 -10.40 2.32 17.33
C MET A 83 -11.77 2.16 18.03
N LYS A 84 -12.74 1.51 17.38
CA LYS A 84 -14.08 1.23 17.95
C LYS A 84 -14.13 -0.07 18.75
N ALA A 85 -13.29 -1.05 18.40
CA ALA A 85 -13.32 -2.40 18.97
C ALA A 85 -12.36 -2.60 20.16
N LEU A 86 -11.31 -1.78 20.27
CA LEU A 86 -10.23 -1.93 21.24
C LEU A 86 -9.93 -0.62 21.97
N ASP A 87 -9.24 -0.73 23.10
CA ASP A 87 -8.68 0.44 23.78
C ASP A 87 -7.75 1.22 22.83
N PRO A 88 -7.78 2.57 22.83
CA PRO A 88 -7.02 3.38 21.87
C PRO A 88 -5.52 3.06 21.83
N ALA A 89 -4.91 2.74 22.98
CA ALA A 89 -3.50 2.36 23.07
C ALA A 89 -3.20 1.05 22.32
N LYS A 90 -4.02 0.01 22.50
CA LYS A 90 -3.88 -1.28 21.79
C LYS A 90 -4.20 -1.15 20.30
N ALA A 91 -5.24 -0.39 19.96
CA ALA A 91 -5.56 -0.12 18.56
C ALA A 91 -4.40 0.56 17.83
N THR A 92 -3.77 1.54 18.47
CA THR A 92 -2.59 2.25 17.92
C THR A 92 -1.38 1.33 17.78
N GLU A 93 -1.10 0.50 18.79
CA GLU A 93 -0.01 -0.50 18.73
C GLU A 93 -0.21 -1.49 17.58
N ILE A 94 -1.42 -2.03 17.42
CA ILE A 94 -1.76 -2.94 16.34
C ILE A 94 -1.67 -2.24 14.98
N LEU A 95 -2.18 -1.01 14.86
CA LEU A 95 -2.08 -0.23 13.63
C LEU A 95 -0.63 0.08 13.25
N ASN A 96 0.24 0.36 14.21
CA ASN A 96 1.67 0.58 13.97
C ASN A 96 2.41 -0.69 13.54
N ASN A 97 1.89 -1.86 13.91
CA ASN A 97 2.44 -3.17 13.52
C ASN A 97 1.83 -3.72 12.22
N ILE A 98 0.75 -3.11 11.71
CA ILE A 98 0.15 -3.47 10.42
C ILE A 98 0.84 -2.64 9.35
N THR A 99 1.75 -3.28 8.63
CA THR A 99 2.32 -2.75 7.40
C THR A 99 1.31 -2.88 6.26
N THR A 100 1.06 -1.78 5.55
CA THR A 100 0.15 -1.74 4.40
C THR A 100 0.61 -2.78 3.36
N PRO A 101 -0.28 -3.53 2.69
CA PRO A 101 0.12 -4.34 1.54
C PRO A 101 0.74 -3.43 0.46
N GLY A 102 2.04 -3.56 0.22
CA GLY A 102 2.86 -2.63 -0.59
C GLY A 102 3.89 -1.82 0.20
N GLU A 103 3.73 -1.71 1.52
CA GLU A 103 4.74 -1.31 2.51
C GLU A 103 5.26 -2.56 3.25
N GLU A 104 5.39 -3.69 2.55
CA GLU A 104 6.12 -4.81 3.14
C GLU A 104 7.51 -4.31 3.56
N MET A 105 7.94 -4.69 4.76
CA MET A 105 9.30 -4.52 5.29
C MET A 105 10.31 -5.32 4.44
N GLY A 106 10.39 -5.00 3.15
CA GLY A 106 11.13 -5.68 2.10
C GLY A 106 11.27 -4.79 0.85
N GLY A 107 11.26 -3.47 1.04
CA GLY A 107 11.50 -2.48 0.00
C GLY A 107 12.89 -2.60 -0.62
N GLY A 108 13.10 -1.99 -1.77
CA GLY A 108 14.39 -1.91 -2.43
C GLY A 108 15.45 -1.26 -1.53
N LEU A 109 15.09 -0.21 -0.79
CA LEU A 109 15.98 0.43 0.20
C LEU A 109 16.32 -0.50 1.37
N GLU A 110 15.37 -1.29 1.86
CA GLU A 110 15.63 -2.26 2.93
C GLU A 110 16.52 -3.40 2.42
N THR A 111 16.35 -3.80 1.16
CA THR A 111 17.24 -4.76 0.49
C THR A 111 18.67 -4.21 0.47
N VAL A 112 18.89 -2.94 0.12
CA VAL A 112 20.22 -2.32 0.15
C VAL A 112 20.86 -2.44 1.53
N ARG A 113 20.10 -2.24 2.62
CA ARG A 113 20.62 -2.29 4.00
C ARG A 113 21.14 -3.67 4.39
N MET A 114 20.69 -4.74 3.73
CA MET A 114 21.11 -6.11 3.97
C MET A 114 22.29 -6.56 3.08
N LEU A 115 22.68 -5.75 2.09
CA LEU A 115 23.77 -6.08 1.17
C LEU A 115 25.15 -5.80 1.77
N GLU A 116 26.16 -6.49 1.26
CA GLU A 116 27.54 -6.20 1.62
C GLU A 116 27.98 -4.83 1.08
N PRO A 117 28.78 -4.04 1.84
CA PRO A 117 29.18 -2.69 1.45
C PRO A 117 29.77 -2.55 0.05
N LYS A 118 30.50 -3.57 -0.42
CA LYS A 118 31.08 -3.61 -1.78
C LYS A 118 30.03 -3.68 -2.88
N ILE A 119 28.96 -4.43 -2.66
CA ILE A 119 27.86 -4.55 -3.61
C ILE A 119 27.13 -3.21 -3.70
N ILE A 120 26.86 -2.60 -2.54
CA ILE A 120 26.24 -1.28 -2.46
C ILE A 120 27.13 -0.25 -3.18
N ALA A 121 28.42 -0.21 -2.90
CA ALA A 121 29.35 0.73 -3.53
C ALA A 121 29.42 0.57 -5.06
N SER A 122 29.45 -0.67 -5.56
CA SER A 122 29.42 -0.95 -6.99
C SER A 122 28.12 -0.45 -7.65
N PHE A 123 26.99 -0.62 -6.98
CA PHE A 123 25.70 -0.11 -7.43
C PHE A 123 25.71 1.42 -7.46
N LEU A 124 26.02 2.08 -6.34
CA LEU A 124 26.02 3.54 -6.22
C LEU A 124 27.04 4.22 -7.13
N SER A 125 28.12 3.52 -7.50
CA SER A 125 29.12 4.02 -8.44
C SER A 125 28.58 4.18 -9.87
N ASN A 126 27.49 3.52 -10.23
CA ASN A 126 26.83 3.66 -11.54
C ASN A 126 25.64 4.63 -11.51
N GLU A 127 25.16 4.97 -10.31
CA GLU A 127 24.01 5.86 -10.12
C GLU A 127 24.35 7.35 -10.26
N HIS A 128 23.28 8.15 -10.39
CA HIS A 128 23.38 9.61 -10.31
C HIS A 128 23.75 10.03 -8.86
N PRO A 129 24.64 11.03 -8.65
CA PRO A 129 25.10 11.42 -7.32
C PRO A 129 23.99 11.77 -6.33
N GLN A 130 22.88 12.33 -6.82
CA GLN A 130 21.70 12.60 -5.99
C GLN A 130 21.00 11.33 -5.50
N THR A 131 20.82 10.34 -6.38
CA THR A 131 20.23 9.05 -6.03
C THR A 131 21.12 8.33 -5.03
N ALA A 132 22.43 8.35 -5.28
CA ALA A 132 23.40 7.76 -4.37
C ALA A 132 23.35 8.42 -2.98
N ALA A 133 23.24 9.75 -2.90
CA ALA A 133 23.08 10.47 -1.65
C ALA A 133 21.79 10.09 -0.90
N ILE A 134 20.67 9.95 -1.61
CA ILE A 134 19.39 9.52 -1.00
C ILE A 134 19.51 8.11 -0.44
N VAL A 135 20.10 7.16 -1.18
CA VAL A 135 20.32 5.79 -0.69
C VAL A 135 21.26 5.79 0.52
N MET A 136 22.37 6.53 0.46
CA MET A 136 23.33 6.66 1.56
C MET A 136 22.69 7.23 2.83
N ALA A 137 21.73 8.13 2.72
CA ALA A 137 21.00 8.68 3.86
C ALA A 137 20.14 7.65 4.60
N HIS A 138 19.83 6.51 3.98
CA HIS A 138 19.06 5.41 4.57
C HIS A 138 19.95 4.29 5.15
N LEU A 139 21.27 4.39 5.00
CA LEU A 139 22.21 3.43 5.57
C LEU A 139 22.59 3.79 7.01
N GLU A 140 22.90 2.77 7.80
CA GLU A 140 23.51 3.01 9.11
C GLU A 140 24.90 3.66 8.94
N PRO A 141 25.29 4.64 9.79
CA PRO A 141 26.54 5.38 9.62
C PRO A 141 27.79 4.50 9.48
N ALA A 142 27.82 3.37 10.20
CA ALA A 142 28.93 2.41 10.12
C ALA A 142 29.03 1.76 8.74
N VAL A 143 27.89 1.32 8.18
CA VAL A 143 27.81 0.73 6.84
C VAL A 143 28.08 1.79 5.77
N GLY A 144 27.47 2.96 5.87
CA GLY A 144 27.71 4.08 4.95
C GLY A 144 29.19 4.49 4.90
N GLY A 145 29.88 4.50 6.04
CA GLY A 145 31.32 4.75 6.11
C GLY A 145 32.17 3.71 5.39
N GLN A 146 31.74 2.44 5.35
CA GLN A 146 32.41 1.39 4.58
C GLN A 146 32.11 1.52 3.08
N VAL A 147 30.85 1.76 2.73
CA VAL A 147 30.40 1.93 1.34
C VAL A 147 31.15 3.08 0.67
N ILE A 148 31.28 4.23 1.34
CA ILE A 148 31.92 5.41 0.74
C ILE A 148 33.43 5.20 0.49
N GLN A 149 34.09 4.34 1.26
CA GLN A 149 35.50 3.98 1.05
C GLN A 149 35.72 3.11 -0.18
N GLU A 150 34.73 2.31 -0.55
CA GLU A 150 34.75 1.44 -1.73
C GLU A 150 34.35 2.19 -3.02
N ILE A 151 33.76 3.40 -2.92
CA ILE A 151 33.42 4.25 -4.07
C ILE A 151 34.67 4.99 -4.60
N PRO A 152 34.87 5.07 -5.94
CA PRO A 152 35.96 5.83 -6.55
C PRO A 152 36.02 7.30 -6.11
N GLU A 153 37.23 7.83 -5.95
CA GLU A 153 37.46 9.16 -5.38
C GLU A 153 36.76 10.29 -6.16
N GLU A 154 36.67 10.17 -7.49
CA GLU A 154 36.05 11.21 -8.32
C GLU A 154 34.55 11.40 -8.02
N LYS A 155 33.83 10.31 -7.74
CA LYS A 155 32.39 10.36 -7.39
C LYS A 155 32.14 10.59 -5.91
N ARG A 156 33.07 10.16 -5.05
CA ARG A 156 32.95 10.21 -3.59
C ARG A 156 32.65 11.62 -3.08
N MET A 157 33.41 12.61 -3.56
CA MET A 157 33.28 13.99 -3.10
C MET A 157 31.91 14.58 -3.42
N GLU A 158 31.38 14.30 -4.61
CA GLU A 158 30.07 14.79 -5.03
C GLU A 158 28.94 14.15 -4.20
N ILE A 159 29.00 12.83 -3.98
CA ILE A 159 27.99 12.10 -3.18
C ILE A 159 27.97 12.63 -1.74
N ILE A 160 29.14 12.82 -1.12
CA ILE A 160 29.23 13.37 0.25
C ILE A 160 28.66 14.78 0.31
N HIS A 161 28.98 15.63 -0.67
CA HIS A 161 28.45 16.99 -0.71
C HIS A 161 26.92 17.01 -0.81
N ARG A 162 26.35 16.16 -1.68
CA ARG A 162 24.88 16.00 -1.82
C ARG A 162 24.25 15.44 -0.55
N LEU A 163 24.87 14.46 0.09
CA LEU A 163 24.39 13.89 1.36
C LEU A 163 24.37 14.95 2.48
N ALA A 164 25.41 15.78 2.57
CA ALA A 164 25.51 16.84 3.56
C ALA A 164 24.52 18.00 3.34
N THR A 165 24.07 18.19 2.10
CA THR A 165 23.11 19.23 1.70
C THR A 165 21.72 18.66 1.44
N LEU A 166 21.48 17.39 1.79
CA LEU A 166 20.22 16.72 1.54
C LEU A 166 19.13 17.30 2.44
N GLU A 167 18.16 17.97 1.83
CA GLU A 167 16.98 18.49 2.51
C GLU A 167 15.84 17.45 2.50
N ARG A 168 14.59 17.89 2.32
CA ARG A 168 13.43 17.02 2.27
C ARG A 168 13.31 16.36 0.89
N VAL A 169 13.28 15.03 0.88
CA VAL A 169 12.92 14.24 -0.29
C VAL A 169 11.41 14.01 -0.29
N SER A 170 10.75 14.16 -1.45
CA SER A 170 9.30 13.95 -1.52
C SER A 170 8.95 12.47 -1.33
N PRO A 171 7.82 12.14 -0.67
CA PRO A 171 7.41 10.75 -0.51
C PRO A 171 7.23 9.98 -1.83
N GLN A 172 6.85 10.67 -2.90
CA GLN A 172 6.72 10.05 -4.21
C GLN A 172 8.07 9.61 -4.77
N VAL A 173 9.11 10.46 -4.66
CA VAL A 173 10.46 10.12 -5.13
C VAL A 173 11.05 8.95 -4.37
N LEU A 174 10.75 8.83 -3.06
CA LEU A 174 11.17 7.68 -2.27
C LEU A 174 10.49 6.39 -2.72
N ARG A 175 9.20 6.43 -3.08
CA ARG A 175 8.49 5.28 -3.64
C ARG A 175 9.04 4.86 -5.00
N ASP A 176 9.24 5.81 -5.90
CA ASP A 176 9.79 5.54 -7.23
C ASP A 176 11.20 4.93 -7.13
N LEU A 177 12.01 5.43 -6.20
CA LEU A 177 13.34 4.88 -5.91
C LEU A 177 13.25 3.45 -5.36
N ASP A 178 12.32 3.18 -4.45
CA ASP A 178 12.16 1.85 -3.87
C ASP A 178 11.76 0.81 -4.92
N GLU A 179 10.81 1.16 -5.80
CA GLU A 179 10.40 0.30 -6.93
C GLU A 179 11.57 0.03 -7.89
N ALA A 180 12.35 1.06 -8.23
CA ALA A 180 13.52 0.93 -9.10
C ALA A 180 14.57 -0.01 -8.49
N LEU A 181 14.87 0.16 -7.20
CA LEU A 181 15.83 -0.69 -6.47
C LEU A 181 15.36 -2.15 -6.41
N GLN A 182 14.06 -2.40 -6.16
CA GLN A 182 13.53 -3.77 -6.19
C GLN A 182 13.70 -4.42 -7.56
N SER A 183 13.43 -3.69 -8.65
CA SER A 183 13.61 -4.19 -10.01
C SER A 183 15.07 -4.54 -10.31
N GLU A 184 16.00 -3.65 -9.93
CA GLU A 184 17.43 -3.84 -10.13
C GLU A 184 17.97 -5.06 -9.37
N PHE A 185 17.62 -5.23 -8.09
CA PHE A 185 18.13 -6.36 -7.30
C PHE A 185 17.48 -7.70 -7.64
N ARG A 186 16.22 -7.71 -8.11
CA ARG A 186 15.59 -8.91 -8.69
C ARG A 186 16.30 -9.35 -9.97
N THR A 187 16.69 -8.39 -10.81
CA THR A 187 17.37 -8.66 -12.10
C THR A 187 18.83 -9.05 -11.90
N SER A 188 19.53 -8.41 -10.95
CA SER A 188 20.95 -8.63 -10.67
C SER A 188 21.23 -9.86 -9.80
N GLY A 189 20.20 -10.54 -9.28
CA GLY A 189 20.36 -11.73 -8.45
C GLY A 189 21.04 -11.49 -7.10
N ALA A 190 21.19 -10.23 -6.67
CA ALA A 190 21.94 -9.85 -5.46
C ALA A 190 21.32 -10.42 -4.16
N VAL A 191 20.04 -10.78 -4.19
CA VAL A 191 19.34 -11.44 -3.08
C VAL A 191 19.66 -12.94 -2.98
N SER A 192 20.24 -13.55 -4.03
CA SER A 192 20.67 -14.96 -4.03
C SER A 192 22.05 -15.17 -3.37
N GLY A 193 22.63 -14.13 -2.77
CA GLY A 193 23.92 -14.18 -2.08
C GLY A 193 23.91 -14.79 -0.68
N SER A 194 22.82 -15.44 -0.22
CA SER A 194 22.86 -16.20 1.03
C SER A 194 23.74 -17.44 0.85
N LYS A 195 25.03 -17.34 1.22
CA LYS A 195 25.99 -18.43 1.46
C LYS A 195 25.54 -19.80 0.93
N LEU A 196 25.60 -20.02 -0.38
CA LEU A 196 25.74 -21.39 -0.90
C LEU A 196 27.14 -21.85 -0.49
N GLY A 197 27.22 -22.55 0.64
CA GLY A 197 28.44 -23.14 1.16
C GLY A 197 29.04 -24.10 0.14
N GLY A 198 30.00 -23.62 -0.64
CA GLY A 198 30.67 -24.36 -1.72
C GLY A 198 31.37 -25.64 -1.28
N VAL A 199 31.52 -25.88 0.03
CA VAL A 199 32.12 -27.10 0.58
C VAL A 199 31.11 -28.27 0.61
N GLN A 200 29.80 -28.02 0.67
CA GLN A 200 28.77 -29.07 0.61
C GLN A 200 28.47 -29.52 -0.83
N SER A 201 28.57 -28.64 -1.81
CA SER A 201 28.26 -28.97 -3.21
C SER A 201 29.29 -29.88 -3.87
N THR A 202 30.50 -30.01 -3.33
CA THR A 202 31.54 -30.90 -3.90
C THR A 202 31.28 -32.37 -3.56
N VAL A 203 30.59 -32.67 -2.45
CA VAL A 203 30.28 -34.07 -2.04
C VAL A 203 29.20 -34.70 -2.93
N SER A 204 28.41 -33.91 -3.66
CA SER A 204 27.42 -34.44 -4.61
C SER A 204 27.93 -34.54 -6.06
N ILE A 205 29.17 -34.12 -6.33
CA ILE A 205 29.79 -34.17 -7.67
C ILE A 205 30.92 -35.21 -7.75
N MET A 206 31.35 -35.81 -6.63
CA MET A 206 32.30 -36.93 -6.59
C MET A 206 31.61 -38.26 -6.27
#